data_AF-A0A7X6PTX0-F1
#
_entry.id   AF-A0A7X6PTX0-F1
#
_cell.length_a   1.000
_cell.length_b   1.000
_cell.length_c   1.000
_cell.angle_alpha   90.00
_cell.angle_beta   90.00
_cell.angle_gamma   90.00
#
_symmetry.space_group_name_H-M   'P 1'
#
loop_
_entity.id
_entity.type
_entity.pdbx_description
1 polymer ?
#
loop_
_entity_poly.entity_id
_entity_poly.type
_entity_poly.pdbx_seq_one_letter_code
_entity_poly.pdbx_strand_id
1 'polypeptide(L)'
;MRGYRILTNIVILFFLAVFSLGIPGRLSAQNQPPIVYETLSPWGDTDPKPLKGISERPASLAGKKIGIFANYKRSAMPIAESLQKRIKSAYPDSEVSVYHSDKWNVVEIETEKKEAFKKWLDSNDAFVLLVGD
;
A
#
# COMPACT_ATOMS: atom_id res chain seq x y z
N MET A 1 74.17 26.17 43.72
CA MET A 1 72.74 25.74 43.76
C MET A 1 71.99 26.18 42.50
N ARG A 2 72.33 25.64 41.31
CA ARG A 2 71.67 26.02 40.03
C ARG A 2 71.13 24.82 39.24
N GLY A 3 71.66 23.61 39.47
CA GLY A 3 71.21 22.37 38.83
C GLY A 3 69.89 21.79 39.37
N TYR A 4 69.56 22.03 40.65
CA TYR A 4 68.37 21.45 41.29
C TYR A 4 67.04 22.02 40.74
N ARG A 5 67.05 23.28 40.28
CA ARG A 5 65.90 23.98 39.68
C ARG A 5 65.56 23.49 38.27
N ILE A 6 66.55 23.02 37.51
CA ILE A 6 66.33 22.55 36.14
C ILE A 6 65.71 21.15 36.17
N LEU A 7 66.18 20.31 37.09
CA LEU A 7 65.65 18.96 37.27
C LEU A 7 64.19 18.96 37.75
N THR A 8 63.82 19.89 38.64
CA THR A 8 62.42 20.01 39.12
C THR A 8 61.47 20.46 38.02
N ASN A 9 61.89 21.41 37.17
CA ASN A 9 61.06 21.88 36.07
C ASN A 9 60.82 20.80 35.01
N ILE A 10 61.82 19.96 34.73
CA ILE A 10 61.68 18.84 33.78
C ILE A 10 60.70 17.79 34.33
N VAL A 11 60.79 17.46 35.63
CA VAL A 11 59.88 16.50 36.27
C VAL A 11 58.43 17.00 36.27
N ILE A 12 58.22 18.30 36.53
CA ILE A 12 56.88 18.91 36.51
C ILE A 12 56.29 18.90 35.09
N LEU A 13 57.09 19.24 34.07
CA LEU A 13 56.67 19.18 32.67
C LEU A 13 56.36 17.75 32.22
N PHE A 14 57.14 16.77 32.69
CA PHE A 14 56.88 15.37 32.40
C PHE A 14 55.58 14.88 33.05
N PHE A 15 55.32 15.26 34.31
CA PHE A 15 54.06 14.94 34.98
C PHE A 15 52.85 15.60 34.30
N LEU A 16 52.96 16.85 33.87
CA LEU A 16 51.90 17.54 33.11
C LEU A 16 51.62 16.89 31.75
N ALA A 17 52.65 16.41 31.05
CA ALA A 17 52.49 15.72 29.77
C ALA A 17 51.89 14.32 29.91
N VAL A 18 52.20 13.60 31.00
CA VAL A 18 51.59 12.29 31.29
C VAL A 18 50.14 12.45 31.73
N PHE A 19 49.80 13.54 32.46
CA PHE A 19 48.42 13.81 32.88
C PHE A 19 47.51 14.20 31.70
N SER A 20 48.02 14.87 30.67
CA SER A 20 47.23 15.23 29.48
C SER A 20 46.98 14.06 28.52
N LEU A 21 47.80 13.00 28.57
CA LEU A 21 47.59 11.74 27.83
C LEU A 21 46.64 10.76 28.55
N GLY A 22 46.28 11.05 29.81
CA GLY A 22 45.45 10.19 30.65
C GLY A 22 43.97 10.58 30.72
N ILE A 23 43.51 11.58 29.96
CA ILE A 23 42.06 11.86 29.84
C ILE A 23 41.55 11.06 28.65
N PRO A 24 40.86 9.91 28.84
CA PRO A 24 40.13 9.26 27.78
C PRO A 24 38.94 10.18 27.40
N GLY A 25 39.22 11.16 26.54
CA GLY A 25 38.23 12.02 25.90
C GLY A 25 37.45 11.29 24.81
N ARG A 26 37.01 10.05 25.09
CA ARG A 26 36.18 9.26 24.19
C ARG A 26 35.15 8.48 25.00
N LEU A 27 33.88 8.79 24.71
CA LEU A 27 32.74 7.85 24.66
C LEU A 27 31.76 7.74 25.83
N SER A 28 31.45 8.80 26.57
CA SER A 28 30.21 8.80 27.38
C SER A 28 28.95 9.08 26.54
N ALA A 29 29.08 9.59 25.30
CA ALA A 29 27.93 9.93 24.46
C ALA A 29 27.47 8.81 23.50
N GLN A 30 28.26 7.75 23.29
CA GLN A 30 27.92 6.69 22.32
C GLN A 30 27.23 5.45 22.92
N ASN A 31 27.13 5.36 24.25
CA ASN A 31 26.52 4.21 24.94
C ASN A 31 25.11 4.52 25.50
N GLN A 32 24.44 5.57 25.03
CA GLN A 32 23.02 5.71 25.37
C GLN A 32 22.22 4.69 24.55
N PRO A 33 21.41 3.82 25.18
CA PRO A 33 20.50 2.96 24.42
C PRO A 33 19.63 3.86 23.54
N PRO A 34 19.34 3.46 22.29
CA PRO A 34 18.48 4.24 21.42
C PRO A 34 17.16 4.50 22.14
N ILE A 35 16.69 5.75 22.10
CA ILE A 35 15.36 6.09 22.60
C ILE A 35 14.37 5.37 21.69
N VAL A 36 13.79 4.28 22.18
CA VAL A 36 12.72 3.55 21.50
C VAL A 36 11.42 4.23 21.87
N TYR A 37 10.80 4.91 20.91
CA TYR A 37 9.45 5.41 21.07
C TYR A 37 8.48 4.25 20.84
N GLU A 38 7.57 4.04 21.79
CA GLU A 38 6.37 3.22 21.56
C GLU A 38 5.46 3.99 20.58
N THR A 39 5.49 3.60 19.32
CA THR A 39 4.56 4.12 18.31
C THR A 39 3.32 3.25 18.30
N LEU A 40 2.22 3.78 18.80
CA LEU A 40 0.91 3.20 18.55
C LEU A 40 0.68 3.15 17.03
N SER A 41 0.16 2.02 16.54
CA SER A 41 -0.28 1.95 15.15
C SER A 41 -1.28 3.09 14.89
N PRO A 42 -1.13 3.87 13.80
CA PRO A 42 -2.12 4.88 13.43
C PRO A 42 -3.48 4.24 13.14
N TRP A 43 -3.48 2.94 12.87
CA TRP A 43 -4.63 2.06 12.80
C TRP A 43 -4.66 1.28 14.11
N GLY A 44 -5.26 1.84 15.17
CA GLY A 44 -5.39 1.13 16.45
C GLY A 44 -5.96 -0.28 16.27
N ASP A 45 -5.82 -1.15 17.26
CA ASP A 45 -6.36 -2.51 17.21
C ASP A 45 -7.82 -2.47 16.76
N THR A 46 -8.07 -2.86 15.50
CA THR A 46 -9.40 -2.83 14.95
C THR A 46 -10.17 -3.96 15.59
N ASP A 47 -11.32 -3.64 16.20
CA ASP A 47 -12.28 -4.67 16.58
C ASP A 47 -12.48 -5.59 15.38
N PRO A 48 -12.35 -6.92 15.54
CA PRO A 48 -12.53 -7.86 14.45
C PRO A 48 -14.00 -7.83 14.02
N LYS A 49 -14.34 -6.90 13.13
CA LYS A 49 -15.62 -6.87 12.45
C LYS A 49 -15.58 -7.97 11.39
N PRO A 50 -16.55 -8.89 11.38
CA PRO A 50 -16.66 -9.86 10.29
C PRO A 50 -16.70 -9.12 8.96
N LEU A 51 -15.88 -9.56 8.01
CA LEU A 51 -15.89 -8.99 6.67
C LEU A 51 -17.29 -9.18 6.08
N LYS A 52 -17.99 -8.06 5.85
CA LYS A 52 -19.26 -8.04 5.13
C LYS A 52 -19.04 -7.38 3.78
N GLY A 53 -19.56 -7.99 2.71
CA GLY A 53 -19.55 -7.37 1.39
C GLY A 53 -20.33 -6.05 1.38
N ILE A 54 -19.87 -5.08 0.59
CA ILE A 54 -20.54 -3.78 0.41
C ILE A 54 -21.93 -3.95 -0.21
N SER A 55 -22.08 -4.97 -1.07
CA SER A 55 -23.32 -5.30 -1.76
C SER A 55 -23.65 -6.76 -1.53
N GLU A 56 -24.94 -7.09 -1.51
CA GLU A 56 -25.40 -8.48 -1.54
C GLU A 56 -24.82 -9.16 -2.78
N ARG A 57 -24.15 -10.30 -2.57
CA ARG A 57 -23.59 -11.09 -3.66
C ARG A 57 -24.57 -12.22 -3.97
N PRO A 58 -24.86 -12.47 -5.26
CA PRO A 58 -25.67 -13.63 -5.62
C PRO A 58 -24.95 -14.90 -5.16
N ALA A 59 -25.72 -15.86 -4.63
CA ALA A 59 -25.16 -17.13 -4.16
C ALA A 59 -24.60 -18.00 -5.31
N SER A 60 -25.08 -17.75 -6.54
CA SER A 60 -24.66 -18.44 -7.77
C SER A 60 -24.83 -17.54 -8.98
N LEU A 61 -24.08 -17.81 -10.04
CA LEU A 61 -24.21 -17.15 -11.36
C LEU A 61 -25.01 -17.99 -12.37
N ALA A 62 -25.42 -19.21 -12.00
CA ALA A 62 -26.18 -20.11 -12.87
C ALA A 62 -27.49 -19.47 -13.35
N GLY A 63 -27.73 -19.51 -14.66
CA GLY A 63 -28.91 -18.94 -15.32
C GLY A 63 -29.05 -17.42 -15.20
N LYS A 64 -28.00 -16.71 -14.76
CA LYS A 64 -27.98 -15.25 -14.62
C LYS A 64 -27.30 -14.58 -15.79
N LYS A 65 -27.71 -13.35 -16.08
CA LYS A 65 -27.03 -12.48 -17.04
C LYS A 65 -26.08 -11.53 -16.31
N ILE A 66 -24.79 -11.69 -16.59
CA ILE A 66 -23.70 -11.03 -15.88
C ILE A 66 -23.17 -9.87 -16.71
N GLY A 67 -23.22 -8.66 -16.16
CA GLY A 67 -22.66 -7.46 -16.76
C GLY A 67 -21.19 -7.26 -16.36
N ILE A 68 -20.28 -7.18 -17.32
CA ILE A 68 -18.90 -6.74 -17.10
C ILE A 68 -18.75 -5.30 -17.57
N PHE A 69 -18.54 -4.37 -16.65
CA PHE A 69 -18.14 -3.01 -16.98
C PHE A 69 -16.62 -2.96 -17.13
N ALA A 70 -16.13 -2.83 -18.36
CA ALA A 70 -14.71 -2.68 -18.66
C ALA A 70 -14.38 -1.19 -18.82
N ASN A 71 -13.41 -0.70 -18.06
CA ASN A 71 -12.95 0.68 -18.17
C ASN A 71 -12.10 0.92 -19.44
N TYR A 72 -11.79 2.18 -19.72
CA TYR A 72 -11.08 2.63 -20.93
C TYR A 72 -9.64 2.13 -21.07
N LYS A 73 -9.08 1.52 -20.01
CA LYS A 73 -7.68 1.13 -19.99
C LYS A 73 -7.45 -0.06 -20.93
N ARG A 74 -6.24 -0.10 -21.53
CA ARG A 74 -5.85 -1.09 -22.54
C ARG A 74 -6.06 -2.54 -22.11
N SER A 75 -5.79 -2.87 -20.85
CA SER A 75 -5.88 -4.23 -20.33
C SER A 75 -7.32 -4.67 -20.01
N ALA A 76 -8.28 -3.76 -19.99
CA ALA A 76 -9.65 -4.05 -19.56
C ALA A 76 -10.35 -5.07 -20.46
N MET A 77 -10.31 -4.88 -21.78
CA MET A 77 -10.96 -5.80 -22.73
C MET A 77 -10.32 -7.21 -22.75
N PRO A 78 -8.97 -7.36 -22.79
CA PRO A 78 -8.33 -8.67 -22.65
C PRO A 78 -8.73 -9.41 -21.35
N ILE A 79 -8.84 -8.69 -20.24
CA ILE A 79 -9.28 -9.29 -18.98
C ILE A 79 -10.78 -9.64 -19.04
N ALA A 80 -11.62 -8.81 -19.65
CA ALA A 80 -13.04 -9.08 -19.84
C ALA A 80 -13.27 -10.36 -20.66
N GLU A 81 -12.51 -10.56 -21.74
CA GLU A 81 -12.56 -11.78 -22.55
C GLU A 81 -12.17 -13.03 -21.75
N SER A 82 -11.12 -12.92 -20.93
CA SER A 82 -10.70 -14.00 -20.02
C SER A 82 -11.78 -14.32 -18.98
N LEU A 83 -12.42 -13.30 -18.41
CA LEU A 83 -13.52 -13.46 -17.48
C LEU A 83 -14.73 -14.12 -18.14
N GLN A 84 -15.10 -13.70 -19.34
CA GLN A 84 -16.20 -14.29 -20.09
C GLN A 84 -15.98 -15.80 -20.31
N LYS A 85 -14.77 -16.20 -20.72
CA LYS A 85 -14.42 -17.63 -20.89
C LYS A 85 -14.52 -18.41 -19.58
N ARG A 86 -14.02 -17.84 -18.48
CA ARG A 86 -14.05 -18.49 -17.16
C ARG A 86 -15.47 -18.62 -16.61
N ILE A 87 -16.29 -17.57 -16.74
CA ILE A 87 -17.69 -17.57 -16.32
C ILE A 87 -18.44 -18.63 -17.11
N LYS A 88 -18.31 -18.67 -18.43
CA LYS A 88 -18.97 -19.68 -19.26
C LYS A 88 -18.49 -21.11 -18.99
N SER A 89 -17.21 -21.29 -18.67
CA SER A 89 -16.69 -22.60 -18.28
C SER A 89 -17.24 -23.08 -16.93
N ALA A 90 -17.48 -22.19 -15.97
CA ALA A 90 -17.97 -22.54 -14.64
C ALA A 90 -19.51 -22.60 -14.56
N TYR A 91 -20.20 -21.76 -15.35
CA TYR A 91 -21.65 -21.60 -15.38
C TYR A 91 -22.13 -21.55 -16.85
N PRO A 92 -22.26 -22.70 -17.53
CA PRO A 92 -22.55 -22.74 -18.97
C PRO A 92 -23.87 -22.06 -19.37
N ASP A 93 -24.84 -22.07 -18.47
CA ASP A 93 -26.18 -21.48 -18.59
C ASP A 93 -26.22 -19.98 -18.26
N SER A 94 -25.15 -19.39 -17.72
CA SER A 94 -25.07 -17.95 -17.45
C SER A 94 -24.82 -17.15 -18.72
N GLU A 95 -25.41 -15.98 -18.89
CA GLU A 95 -25.10 -15.07 -19.99
C GLU A 95 -24.08 -14.02 -19.55
N VAL A 96 -23.28 -13.51 -20.49
CA VAL A 96 -22.30 -12.45 -20.20
C VAL A 96 -22.50 -11.31 -21.20
N SER A 97 -22.67 -10.10 -20.69
CA SER A 97 -22.70 -8.88 -21.49
C SER A 97 -21.57 -7.95 -21.05
N VAL A 98 -20.85 -7.36 -22.01
CA VAL A 98 -19.74 -6.45 -21.73
C VAL A 98 -20.13 -5.04 -22.13
N TYR A 99 -19.92 -4.09 -21.22
CA TYR A 99 -19.99 -2.66 -21.49
C TYR A 99 -18.59 -2.07 -21.40
N HIS A 100 -18.08 -1.55 -22.51
CA HIS A 100 -16.78 -0.88 -22.55
C HIS A 100 -16.97 0.63 -22.49
N SER A 101 -16.53 1.23 -21.38
CA SER A 101 -16.42 2.68 -21.26
C SER A 101 -15.11 3.12 -21.88
N ASP A 102 -15.18 3.85 -22.98
CA ASP A 102 -14.04 4.29 -23.78
C ASP A 102 -13.49 5.66 -23.36
N LYS A 103 -14.16 6.33 -22.42
CA LYS A 103 -13.75 7.65 -21.92
C LYS A 103 -12.88 7.56 -20.68
N TRP A 104 -11.84 8.38 -20.65
CA TRP A 104 -10.91 8.44 -19.55
C TRP A 104 -11.56 9.09 -18.31
N ASN A 105 -11.73 8.31 -17.23
CA ASN A 105 -12.13 8.79 -15.90
C ASN A 105 -13.45 9.59 -15.89
N VAL A 106 -14.39 9.25 -16.77
CA VAL A 106 -15.71 9.86 -16.79
C VAL A 106 -16.73 8.90 -16.18
N VAL A 107 -17.68 9.44 -15.43
CA VAL A 107 -18.82 8.65 -14.94
C VAL A 107 -19.80 8.46 -16.10
N GLU A 108 -20.05 7.21 -16.49
CA GLU A 108 -20.82 6.91 -17.70
C GLU A 108 -22.23 7.54 -17.71
N ILE A 109 -22.86 7.69 -16.54
CA ILE A 109 -24.19 8.31 -16.37
C ILE A 109 -24.22 9.81 -16.72
N GLU A 110 -23.05 10.45 -16.77
CA GLU A 110 -22.87 11.87 -17.09
C GLU A 110 -22.49 12.08 -18.57
N THR A 111 -22.38 11.00 -19.33
CA THR A 111 -22.05 11.04 -20.76
C THR A 111 -23.29 11.01 -21.64
N GLU A 112 -23.08 11.26 -22.93
CA GLU A 112 -24.05 11.01 -23.98
C GLU A 112 -24.52 9.55 -24.07
N LYS A 113 -23.74 8.59 -23.52
CA LYS A 113 -24.07 7.16 -23.49
C LYS A 113 -24.96 6.77 -22.32
N LYS A 114 -25.38 7.73 -21.46
CA LYS A 114 -26.23 7.51 -20.28
C LYS A 114 -27.38 6.54 -20.52
N GLU A 115 -28.17 6.73 -21.58
CA GLU A 115 -29.34 5.90 -21.84
C GLU A 115 -28.98 4.48 -22.29
N ALA A 116 -27.91 4.33 -23.06
CA ALA A 116 -27.37 3.02 -23.41
C ALA A 116 -26.81 2.29 -22.18
N PHE A 117 -26.12 3.03 -21.30
CA PHE A 117 -25.60 2.51 -20.04
C PHE A 117 -26.71 2.07 -19.09
N LYS A 118 -27.76 2.87 -18.90
CA LYS A 118 -28.95 2.49 -18.12
C LYS A 118 -29.63 1.25 -18.66
N LYS A 119 -29.85 1.19 -19.97
CA LYS A 119 -30.43 0.00 -20.61
C LYS A 119 -29.56 -1.24 -20.38
N TRP A 120 -28.24 -1.09 -20.39
CA TRP A 120 -27.33 -2.17 -20.06
C TRP A 120 -27.47 -2.59 -18.59
N LEU A 121 -27.51 -1.64 -17.64
CA LEU A 121 -27.74 -1.90 -16.22
C LEU A 121 -29.05 -2.68 -16.00
N ASP A 122 -30.17 -2.23 -16.57
CA ASP A 122 -31.48 -2.88 -16.41
C ASP A 122 -31.54 -4.29 -17.01
N SER A 123 -30.57 -4.66 -17.86
CA SER A 123 -30.54 -5.94 -18.56
C SER A 123 -29.69 -7.02 -17.91
N ASN A 124 -29.04 -6.75 -16.77
CA ASN A 124 -28.14 -7.68 -16.08
C ASN A 124 -28.58 -7.91 -14.62
N ASP A 125 -28.38 -9.13 -14.13
CA ASP A 125 -28.71 -9.55 -12.77
C ASP A 125 -27.59 -9.25 -11.76
N ALA A 126 -26.34 -9.21 -12.25
CA ALA A 126 -25.15 -9.01 -11.43
C ALA A 126 -24.05 -8.32 -12.24
N PHE A 127 -23.14 -7.65 -11.54
CA PHE A 127 -22.13 -6.81 -12.17
C PHE A 127 -20.71 -7.12 -11.69
N VAL A 128 -19.77 -7.02 -12.61
CA VAL A 128 -18.33 -6.96 -12.36
C VAL A 128 -17.84 -5.60 -12.81
N LEU A 129 -17.31 -4.82 -11.86
CA LEU A 129 -16.52 -3.64 -12.18
C LEU A 129 -15.09 -4.10 -12.49
N LEU A 130 -14.67 -3.93 -13.75
CA LEU A 130 -13.37 -4.34 -14.22
C LEU A 130 -12.49 -3.13 -14.54
N VAL A 131 -11.40 -3.01 -13.78
CA VAL A 131 -10.33 -2.05 -14.01
C VAL A 131 -9.10 -2.83 -14.45
N GLY A 132 -8.71 -2.69 -15.72
CA GLY A 132 -7.50 -3.35 -16.23
C GLY A 132 -6.34 -2.38 -16.29
N ASP A 133 -5.33 -2.51 -15.42
CA ASP A 133 -4.06 -1.78 -15.54
C ASP A 133 -3.08 -2.48 -16.49
#